data_AF-A0A817M8J4-F1
#
_entry.id   AF-A0A817M8J4-F1
#
_cell.length_a   1.000
_cell.length_b   1.000
_cell.length_c   1.000
_cell.angle_alpha   90.00
_cell.angle_beta   90.00
_cell.angle_gamma   90.00
#
_symmetry.space_group_name_H-M   'P 1'
#
loop_
_entity.id
_entity.type
_entity.pdbx_description
1 polymer ?
#
loop_
_entity_poly.entity_id
_entity_poly.type
_entity_poly.pdbx_seq_one_letter_code
_entity_poly.pdbx_strand_id
1 'polypeptide(L)'
;MTSNEDTVKSIVLLNDIILHDDDLSDEAKSQFSFHKDILHAYNLDRLRIIQNHKLTPVGRHLLLFLLDSNHKNCNKVLNYAAANKEVLQKNMPNRGPLIICGLPRTGSTLLYNLLACDPNSRALLFREVYPECVPPISRTNVEEQTRKIDALRAFMYYREQLLGRPRKYAEIHPVHDIEEDMLILMQGGLNMLVKTLSPIHQIEMDHWFYDDTNKDFAYDYHKIFLRMLDFVDSPRSHWLLKAPMHSLFLGTLNRHYPNALLIMTHRHLNEVLPSICSLTLGYGSDYYDVSDPENRITLETQAIQSTEHMIDCIVKFRRSDRHAEERSHKIFDVNYENLMRQPIVIVREIYQHFGLNWSDEFETNMQNWLRENPQGKQGRHTYNLSQFNLTAEDIAMRYADYINMFLASATESEHVAEKAIYNTLQNNN
;
A
#
# COMPACT_ATOMS: atom_id res chain seq x y z
N MET A 1 32.34 -11.29 -49.25
CA MET A 1 31.23 -11.41 -48.28
C MET A 1 31.86 -11.29 -46.90
N THR A 2 32.00 -10.05 -46.42
CA THR A 2 32.49 -9.74 -45.08
C THR A 2 31.36 -10.02 -44.09
N SER A 3 31.62 -10.92 -43.15
CA SER A 3 30.76 -11.21 -42.02
C SER A 3 30.67 -9.98 -41.11
N ASN A 4 29.56 -9.25 -41.17
CA ASN A 4 29.12 -8.44 -40.03
C ASN A 4 28.67 -9.41 -38.94
N GLU A 5 29.62 -9.96 -38.20
CA GLU A 5 29.38 -10.30 -36.80
C GLU A 5 29.26 -8.95 -36.08
N ASP A 6 28.08 -8.35 -36.19
CA ASP A 6 27.68 -7.26 -35.32
C ASP A 6 27.74 -7.80 -33.90
N THR A 7 28.85 -7.49 -33.23
CA THR A 7 29.00 -7.56 -31.78
C THR A 7 27.78 -6.88 -31.17
N VAL A 8 26.77 -7.66 -30.79
CA VAL A 8 25.69 -7.19 -29.93
C VAL A 8 26.41 -6.72 -28.67
N LYS A 9 26.59 -5.40 -28.53
CA LYS A 9 27.13 -4.83 -27.29
C LYS A 9 26.31 -5.43 -26.17
N SER A 10 26.94 -6.23 -25.31
CA SER A 10 26.28 -6.80 -24.14
C SER A 10 25.58 -5.65 -23.42
N ILE A 11 24.26 -5.75 -23.25
CA ILE A 11 23.48 -4.74 -22.52
C ILE A 11 24.09 -4.67 -21.11
N VAL A 12 24.70 -3.52 -20.79
CA VAL A 12 25.25 -3.30 -19.46
C VAL A 12 24.07 -2.93 -18.56
N LEU A 13 23.66 -3.89 -17.74
CA LEU A 13 22.62 -3.70 -16.74
C LEU A 13 23.16 -2.90 -15.56
N LEU A 14 22.31 -2.04 -14.96
CA LEU A 14 22.64 -1.39 -13.69
C LEU A 14 22.90 -2.45 -12.62
N ASN A 15 24.09 -2.43 -12.05
CA ASN A 15 24.50 -3.27 -10.93
C ASN A 15 24.75 -2.48 -9.64
N ASP A 16 24.77 -1.15 -9.76
CA ASP A 16 24.87 -0.17 -8.68
C ASP A 16 24.26 1.17 -9.16
N ILE A 17 23.90 2.04 -8.24
CA ILE A 17 23.53 3.45 -8.47
C ILE A 17 24.24 4.31 -7.43
N ILE A 18 24.60 5.54 -7.77
CA ILE A 18 25.07 6.50 -6.77
C ILE A 18 23.97 7.52 -6.54
N LEU A 19 23.46 7.55 -5.31
CA LEU A 19 22.40 8.45 -4.89
C LEU A 19 23.04 9.71 -4.33
N HIS A 20 22.73 10.85 -4.93
CA HIS A 20 23.22 12.16 -4.52
C HIS A 20 22.07 13.14 -4.34
N ASP A 21 22.26 14.12 -3.45
CA ASP A 21 21.35 15.26 -3.32
C ASP A 21 21.62 16.35 -4.37
N ASP A 22 22.42 16.08 -5.40
CA ASP A 22 22.83 17.08 -6.39
C ASP A 22 21.63 17.60 -7.21
N ASP A 23 20.61 16.76 -7.37
CA ASP A 23 19.35 17.13 -8.01
C ASP A 23 18.44 17.97 -7.09
N LEU A 24 18.77 18.12 -5.80
CA LEU A 24 18.02 18.92 -4.85
C LEU A 24 18.65 20.32 -4.71
N SER A 25 17.86 21.37 -4.96
CA SER A 25 18.29 22.76 -4.90
C SER A 25 18.69 23.19 -3.48
N ASP A 26 19.56 24.20 -3.37
CA ASP A 26 19.98 24.74 -2.07
C ASP A 26 18.80 25.32 -1.27
N GLU A 27 17.83 25.93 -1.95
CA GLU A 27 16.58 26.39 -1.33
C GLU A 27 15.81 25.21 -0.72
N ALA A 28 15.65 24.10 -1.46
CA ALA A 28 14.96 22.92 -0.97
C ALA A 28 15.72 22.21 0.16
N LYS A 29 17.06 22.12 0.08
CA LYS A 29 17.92 21.58 1.15
C LYS A 29 17.79 22.38 2.45
N SER A 30 17.76 23.71 2.34
CA SER A 30 17.58 24.62 3.47
C SER A 30 16.19 24.47 4.09
N GLN A 31 15.16 24.29 3.25
CA GLN A 31 13.77 24.24 3.69
C GLN A 31 13.34 22.88 4.26
N PHE A 32 13.84 21.78 3.70
CA PHE A 32 13.42 20.42 4.02
C PHE A 32 14.59 19.62 4.61
N SER A 33 14.95 19.91 5.85
CA SER A 33 16.11 19.29 6.51
C SER A 33 16.06 17.75 6.58
N PHE A 34 14.87 17.16 6.55
CA PHE A 34 14.65 15.70 6.52
C PHE A 34 15.05 15.03 5.18
N HIS A 35 15.49 15.78 4.16
CA HIS A 35 16.03 15.19 2.92
C HIS A 35 17.22 14.25 3.19
N LYS A 36 18.00 14.51 4.25
CA LYS A 36 19.11 13.65 4.67
C LYS A 36 18.64 12.29 5.15
N ASP A 37 17.51 12.25 5.86
CA ASP A 37 16.91 11.00 6.34
C ASP A 37 16.32 10.20 5.16
N ILE A 38 15.73 10.90 4.17
CA ILE A 38 15.32 10.31 2.90
C ILE A 38 16.53 9.69 2.20
N LEU A 39 17.61 10.45 1.98
CA LEU A 39 18.82 9.95 1.32
C LEU A 39 19.42 8.76 2.09
N HIS A 40 19.42 8.80 3.43
CA HIS A 40 19.85 7.68 4.26
C HIS A 40 19.02 6.43 4.00
N ALA A 41 17.68 6.55 3.98
CA ALA A 41 16.77 5.45 3.67
C ALA A 41 17.05 4.82 2.30
N TYR A 42 17.22 5.65 1.27
CA TYR A 42 17.56 5.20 -0.08
C TYR A 42 18.93 4.50 -0.13
N ASN A 43 19.92 4.98 0.63
CA ASN A 43 21.22 4.31 0.72
C ASN A 43 21.14 2.94 1.40
N LEU A 44 20.30 2.80 2.44
CA LEU A 44 20.04 1.49 3.04
C LEU A 44 19.38 0.56 2.02
N ASP A 45 18.34 0.99 1.31
CA ASP A 45 17.69 0.19 0.26
C ASP A 45 18.68 -0.22 -0.85
N ARG A 46 19.54 0.70 -1.29
CA ARG A 46 20.63 0.42 -2.24
C ARG A 46 21.54 -0.70 -1.73
N LEU A 47 22.00 -0.61 -0.48
CA LEU A 47 22.85 -1.64 0.13
C LEU A 47 22.13 -3.00 0.20
N ARG A 48 20.84 -3.02 0.55
CA ARG A 48 20.01 -4.24 0.52
C ARG A 48 19.97 -4.88 -0.84
N ILE A 49 19.98 -4.10 -1.92
CA ILE A 49 19.90 -4.63 -3.29
C ILE A 49 21.26 -5.15 -3.75
N ILE A 50 22.35 -4.41 -3.51
CA ILE A 50 23.69 -4.76 -3.98
C ILE A 50 24.22 -6.00 -3.27
N GLN A 51 24.00 -6.11 -1.97
CA GLN A 51 24.50 -7.23 -1.18
C GLN A 51 23.67 -8.52 -1.37
N ASN A 52 22.52 -8.42 -2.03
CA ASN A 52 21.64 -9.56 -2.26
C ASN A 52 22.08 -10.34 -3.50
N HIS A 53 22.76 -11.45 -3.24
CA HIS A 53 23.30 -12.36 -4.24
C HIS A 53 22.24 -13.28 -4.86
N LYS A 54 21.03 -13.36 -4.28
CA LYS A 54 19.91 -14.15 -4.79
C LYS A 54 19.14 -13.45 -5.92
N LEU A 55 19.31 -12.13 -6.06
CA LEU A 55 18.75 -11.38 -7.18
C LEU A 55 19.41 -11.77 -8.51
N THR A 56 18.59 -12.02 -9.52
CA THR A 56 19.07 -12.13 -10.91
C THR A 56 19.68 -10.79 -11.36
N PRO A 57 20.56 -10.78 -12.38
CA PRO A 57 21.10 -9.52 -12.92
C PRO A 57 20.01 -8.52 -13.36
N VAL A 58 18.94 -9.03 -13.99
CA VAL A 58 17.78 -8.22 -14.39
C VAL A 58 17.00 -7.73 -13.17
N GLY A 59 16.75 -8.60 -12.19
CA GLY A 59 16.08 -8.22 -10.95
C GLY A 59 16.80 -7.10 -10.19
N ARG A 60 18.12 -7.21 -10.07
CA ARG A 60 18.97 -6.16 -9.48
C ARG A 60 18.83 -4.85 -10.23
N HIS A 61 18.93 -4.88 -11.56
CA HIS A 61 18.74 -3.70 -12.41
C HIS A 61 17.36 -3.05 -12.20
N LEU A 62 16.29 -3.83 -12.19
CA LEU A 62 14.93 -3.32 -12.02
C LEU A 62 14.70 -2.66 -10.66
N LEU A 63 15.23 -3.24 -9.56
CA LEU A 63 15.13 -2.64 -8.23
C LEU A 63 15.96 -1.36 -8.12
N LEU A 64 17.18 -1.34 -8.66
CA LEU A 64 18.02 -0.15 -8.66
C LEU A 64 17.42 0.98 -9.51
N PHE A 65 16.84 0.64 -10.67
CA PHE A 65 16.15 1.60 -11.52
C PHE A 65 14.92 2.20 -10.82
N LEU A 66 14.12 1.36 -10.16
CA LEU A 66 12.98 1.82 -9.35
C LEU A 66 13.44 2.78 -8.24
N LEU A 67 14.52 2.44 -7.55
CA LEU A 67 15.09 3.22 -6.46
C LEU A 67 15.57 4.61 -6.94
N ASP A 68 16.33 4.64 -8.03
CA ASP A 68 16.78 5.89 -8.66
C ASP A 68 15.60 6.76 -9.13
N SER A 69 14.61 6.15 -9.79
CA SER A 69 13.43 6.87 -10.28
C SER A 69 12.61 7.48 -9.15
N ASN A 70 12.40 6.74 -8.05
CA ASN A 70 11.65 7.25 -6.90
C ASN A 70 12.40 8.40 -6.21
N HIS A 71 13.72 8.28 -6.06
CA HIS A 71 14.55 9.32 -5.45
C HIS A 71 14.53 10.62 -6.28
N LYS A 72 14.65 10.50 -7.61
CA LYS A 72 14.53 11.65 -8.52
C LYS A 72 13.17 12.33 -8.43
N ASN A 73 12.09 11.55 -8.37
CA ASN A 73 10.74 12.09 -8.18
C ASN A 73 10.58 12.79 -6.83
N CYS A 74 11.16 12.25 -5.76
CA CYS A 74 11.23 12.92 -4.46
C CYS A 74 11.89 14.30 -4.57
N ASN A 75 13.07 14.37 -5.19
CA ASN A 75 13.80 15.63 -5.37
C ASN A 75 13.02 16.63 -6.23
N LYS A 76 12.36 16.18 -7.30
CA LYS A 76 11.48 17.03 -8.12
C LYS A 76 10.34 17.64 -7.29
N VAL A 77 9.68 16.86 -6.43
CA VAL A 77 8.58 17.34 -5.57
C VAL A 77 9.09 18.37 -4.56
N LEU A 78 10.20 18.09 -3.88
CA LEU A 78 10.78 19.01 -2.91
C LEU A 78 11.23 20.32 -3.56
N ASN A 79 11.90 20.24 -4.72
CA ASN A 79 12.28 21.44 -5.49
C ASN A 79 11.06 22.26 -5.92
N TYR A 80 10.01 21.60 -6.41
CA TYR A 80 8.78 22.28 -6.80
C TYR A 80 8.12 22.98 -5.61
N ALA A 81 8.02 22.32 -4.46
CA ALA A 81 7.46 22.92 -3.25
C ALA A 81 8.30 24.10 -2.73
N ALA A 82 9.63 24.01 -2.81
CA ALA A 82 10.52 25.11 -2.43
C ALA A 82 10.37 26.33 -3.34
N ALA A 83 10.27 26.10 -4.65
CA ALA A 83 10.07 27.16 -5.64
C ALA A 83 8.67 27.79 -5.58
N ASN A 84 7.66 27.07 -5.06
CA ASN A 84 6.26 27.49 -5.02
C ASN A 84 5.75 27.58 -3.57
N LYS A 85 6.14 28.65 -2.86
CA LYS A 85 5.84 28.84 -1.42
C LYS A 85 4.35 28.76 -1.06
N GLU A 86 3.45 29.06 -2.00
CA GLU A 86 2.00 28.92 -1.84
C GLU A 86 1.55 27.47 -1.56
N VAL A 87 2.25 26.47 -2.11
CA VAL A 87 2.02 25.05 -1.83
C VAL A 87 2.14 24.78 -0.32
N LEU A 88 3.12 25.39 0.33
CA LEU A 88 3.41 25.14 1.74
C LEU A 88 2.49 25.91 2.69
N GLN A 89 1.87 26.99 2.20
CA GLN A 89 0.86 27.76 2.92
C GLN A 89 -0.52 27.10 2.85
N LYS A 90 -0.74 26.16 1.92
CA LYS A 90 -1.98 25.41 1.80
C LYS A 90 -2.17 24.50 3.03
N ASN A 91 -3.23 24.78 3.78
CA ASN A 91 -3.67 23.90 4.85
C ASN A 91 -4.40 22.69 4.27
N MET A 92 -4.09 21.51 4.81
CA MET A 92 -4.87 20.31 4.58
C MET A 92 -6.29 20.51 5.13
N PRO A 93 -7.31 19.80 4.61
CA PRO A 93 -8.66 19.85 5.14
C PRO A 93 -8.71 19.62 6.66
N ASN A 94 -9.44 20.46 7.38
CA ASN A 94 -9.46 20.47 8.86
C ASN A 94 -9.89 19.13 9.50
N ARG A 95 -10.74 18.35 8.83
CA ARG A 95 -11.23 17.05 9.34
C ARG A 95 -10.17 15.94 9.32
N GLY A 96 -9.00 16.17 8.71
CA GLY A 96 -7.99 15.13 8.53
C GLY A 96 -8.36 14.13 7.42
N PRO A 97 -7.41 13.25 7.05
CA PRO A 97 -7.64 12.20 6.05
C PRO A 97 -8.44 11.01 6.61
N LEU A 98 -9.20 10.35 5.74
CA LEU A 98 -9.75 9.01 5.96
C LEU A 98 -8.74 8.00 5.42
N ILE A 99 -8.17 7.17 6.29
CA ILE A 99 -7.05 6.29 5.97
C ILE A 99 -7.45 4.83 6.22
N ILE A 100 -7.32 3.99 5.18
CA ILE A 100 -7.48 2.54 5.33
C ILE A 100 -6.13 1.92 5.72
N CYS A 101 -6.12 1.28 6.88
CA CYS A 101 -5.03 0.49 7.43
C CYS A 101 -5.46 -0.98 7.56
N GLY A 102 -4.51 -1.85 7.87
CA GLY A 102 -4.72 -3.28 8.04
C GLY A 102 -3.70 -4.12 7.28
N LEU A 103 -3.92 -5.42 7.27
CA LEU A 103 -3.08 -6.35 6.52
C LEU A 103 -3.45 -6.29 5.02
N PRO A 104 -2.50 -6.58 4.10
CA PRO A 104 -2.85 -6.90 2.73
C PRO A 104 -3.89 -8.05 2.66
N ARG A 105 -4.63 -8.13 1.56
CA ARG A 105 -5.58 -9.25 1.28
C ARG A 105 -6.80 -9.32 2.22
N THR A 106 -7.18 -8.19 2.82
CA THR A 106 -8.32 -8.02 3.74
C THR A 106 -9.54 -7.33 3.11
N GLY A 107 -9.61 -7.23 1.78
CA GLY A 107 -10.72 -6.56 1.07
C GLY A 107 -10.60 -5.04 1.00
N SER A 108 -9.49 -4.46 1.46
CA SER A 108 -9.22 -3.02 1.44
C SER A 108 -9.37 -2.39 0.06
N THR A 109 -9.05 -3.10 -1.03
CA THR A 109 -9.18 -2.58 -2.41
C THR A 109 -10.65 -2.35 -2.80
N LEU A 110 -11.55 -3.27 -2.44
CA LEU A 110 -12.99 -3.07 -2.65
C LEU A 110 -13.46 -1.85 -1.88
N LEU A 111 -13.11 -1.78 -0.60
CA LEU A 111 -13.51 -0.69 0.28
C LEU A 111 -12.98 0.67 -0.20
N TYR A 112 -11.70 0.74 -0.61
CA TYR A 112 -11.08 1.96 -1.12
C TYR A 112 -11.79 2.48 -2.37
N ASN A 113 -12.10 1.61 -3.33
CA ASN A 113 -12.83 2.01 -4.54
C ASN A 113 -14.26 2.50 -4.24
N LEU A 114 -14.94 1.84 -3.30
CA LEU A 114 -16.27 2.26 -2.87
C LEU A 114 -16.23 3.63 -2.20
N LEU A 115 -15.29 3.85 -1.27
CA LEU A 115 -15.14 5.15 -0.60
C LEU A 115 -14.75 6.27 -1.58
N ALA A 116 -13.96 5.95 -2.61
CA ALA A 116 -13.55 6.89 -3.64
C ALA A 116 -14.71 7.32 -4.57
N CYS A 117 -15.87 6.67 -4.49
CA CYS A 117 -17.08 7.12 -5.19
C CYS A 117 -17.70 8.39 -4.59
N ASP A 118 -17.29 8.85 -3.39
CA ASP A 118 -17.81 10.09 -2.79
C ASP A 118 -17.28 11.29 -3.59
N PRO A 119 -18.15 12.07 -4.26
CA PRO A 119 -17.74 13.22 -5.06
C PRO A 119 -17.08 14.34 -4.24
N ASN A 120 -17.20 14.31 -2.91
CA ASN A 120 -16.56 15.27 -2.02
C ASN A 120 -15.23 14.78 -1.45
N SER A 121 -14.95 13.48 -1.53
CA SER A 121 -13.65 12.90 -1.18
C SER A 121 -12.64 13.08 -2.31
N ARG A 122 -11.36 12.92 -2.01
CA ARG A 122 -10.32 12.78 -3.04
C ARG A 122 -9.41 11.61 -2.73
N ALA A 123 -9.45 10.60 -3.58
CA ALA A 123 -8.42 9.58 -3.68
C ALA A 123 -7.34 10.02 -4.68
N LEU A 124 -6.13 9.49 -4.55
CA LEU A 124 -5.06 9.69 -5.52
C LEU A 124 -5.39 8.99 -6.83
N LEU A 125 -4.91 9.54 -7.93
CA LEU A 125 -4.93 8.86 -9.22
C LEU A 125 -3.53 8.35 -9.57
N PHE A 126 -3.43 7.21 -10.24
CA PHE A 126 -2.12 6.61 -10.55
C PHE A 126 -1.22 7.57 -11.36
N ARG A 127 -1.84 8.30 -12.29
CA ARG A 127 -1.19 9.36 -13.06
C ARG A 127 -0.77 10.58 -12.23
N GLU A 128 -1.28 10.80 -11.03
CA GLU A 128 -0.82 11.90 -10.16
C GLU A 128 0.52 11.55 -9.48
N VAL A 129 0.86 10.26 -9.39
CA VAL A 129 2.05 9.76 -8.66
C VAL A 129 3.11 9.11 -9.55
N TYR A 130 2.77 8.66 -10.76
CA TYR A 130 3.66 7.92 -11.65
C TYR A 130 3.41 8.25 -13.15
N PRO A 131 4.45 8.22 -14.03
CA PRO A 131 5.88 8.14 -13.74
C PRO A 131 6.49 9.49 -13.33
N GLU A 132 5.87 10.61 -13.70
CA GLU A 132 6.29 11.97 -13.33
C GLU A 132 5.16 12.68 -12.57
N CYS A 133 5.44 13.15 -11.36
CA CYS A 133 4.45 13.78 -10.48
C CYS A 133 4.50 15.33 -10.48
N VAL A 134 5.46 15.93 -11.18
CA VAL A 134 5.72 17.37 -11.18
C VAL A 134 5.84 17.91 -12.62
N PRO A 135 5.22 19.07 -12.94
CA PRO A 135 4.29 19.83 -12.09
C PRO A 135 2.97 19.08 -11.87
N PRO A 136 2.25 19.35 -10.77
CA PRO A 136 0.91 18.80 -10.58
C PRO A 136 -0.05 19.35 -11.66
N ILE A 137 -0.95 18.51 -12.16
CA ILE A 137 -1.89 18.85 -13.22
C ILE A 137 -3.30 18.85 -12.62
N SER A 138 -4.03 19.96 -12.74
CA SER A 138 -5.43 20.01 -12.29
C SER A 138 -6.27 18.98 -13.07
N ARG A 139 -7.18 18.31 -12.36
CA ARG A 139 -8.16 17.37 -12.96
C ARG A 139 -9.09 18.04 -13.97
N THR A 140 -9.21 19.36 -13.93
CA THR A 140 -9.98 20.16 -14.91
C THR A 140 -9.25 20.35 -16.24
N ASN A 141 -7.94 20.14 -16.30
CA ASN A 141 -7.16 20.21 -17.54
C ASN A 141 -7.27 18.90 -18.32
N VAL A 142 -8.41 18.69 -18.98
CA VAL A 142 -8.74 17.42 -19.67
C VAL A 142 -7.69 17.00 -20.71
N GLU A 143 -7.12 17.95 -21.45
CA GLU A 143 -6.12 17.67 -22.50
C GLU A 143 -4.86 17.04 -21.89
N GLU A 144 -4.28 17.68 -20.89
CA GLU A 144 -3.05 17.22 -20.26
C GLU A 144 -3.27 15.93 -19.46
N GLN A 145 -4.46 15.79 -18.83
CA GLN A 145 -4.87 14.55 -18.16
C GLN A 145 -4.93 13.38 -19.17
N THR A 146 -5.50 13.61 -20.37
CA THR A 146 -5.60 12.59 -21.43
C THR A 146 -4.21 12.20 -21.93
N ARG A 147 -3.35 13.20 -22.22
CA ARG A 147 -1.97 12.97 -22.64
C ARG A 147 -1.20 12.08 -21.66
N LYS A 148 -1.37 12.34 -20.36
CA LYS A 148 -0.69 11.57 -19.30
C LYS A 148 -1.22 10.15 -19.18
N ILE A 149 -2.54 9.97 -19.30
CA ILE A 149 -3.17 8.63 -19.31
C ILE A 149 -2.65 7.80 -20.48
N ASP A 150 -2.57 8.39 -21.68
CA ASP A 150 -2.12 7.66 -22.87
C ASP A 150 -0.64 7.29 -22.79
N ALA A 151 0.21 8.19 -22.28
CA ALA A 151 1.62 7.90 -21.99
C ALA A 151 1.76 6.75 -20.99
N LEU A 152 0.94 6.75 -19.94
CA LEU A 152 0.94 5.70 -18.91
C LEU A 152 0.49 4.35 -19.47
N ARG A 153 -0.59 4.33 -20.26
CA ARG A 153 -1.06 3.11 -20.95
C ARG A 153 0.02 2.53 -21.86
N ALA A 154 0.69 3.38 -22.64
CA ALA A 154 1.80 2.95 -23.48
C ALA A 154 2.94 2.36 -22.65
N PHE A 155 3.36 3.06 -21.58
CA PHE A 155 4.41 2.58 -20.69
C PHE A 155 4.08 1.19 -20.10
N MET A 156 2.87 1.01 -19.58
CA MET A 156 2.44 -0.26 -18.99
C MET A 156 2.38 -1.39 -20.02
N TYR A 157 1.83 -1.11 -21.20
CA TYR A 157 1.79 -2.07 -22.31
C TYR A 157 3.21 -2.54 -22.70
N TYR A 158 4.15 -1.61 -22.89
CA TYR A 158 5.52 -2.00 -23.26
C TYR A 158 6.26 -2.73 -22.13
N ARG A 159 6.03 -2.33 -20.87
CA ARG A 159 6.60 -3.04 -19.71
C ARG A 159 6.14 -4.50 -19.68
N GLU A 160 4.86 -4.76 -19.89
CA GLU A 160 4.30 -6.11 -19.93
C GLU A 160 4.93 -6.97 -21.04
N GLN A 161 5.10 -6.38 -22.23
CA GLN A 161 5.72 -7.05 -23.38
C GLN A 161 7.19 -7.37 -23.13
N LEU A 162 7.94 -6.46 -22.51
CA LEU A 162 9.34 -6.66 -22.16
C LEU A 162 9.54 -7.76 -21.11
N LEU A 163 8.64 -7.84 -20.13
CA LEU A 163 8.69 -8.88 -19.09
C LEU A 163 8.17 -10.25 -19.58
N GLY A 164 7.56 -10.31 -20.78
CA GLY A 164 7.00 -11.55 -21.33
C GLY A 164 5.86 -12.15 -20.50
N ARG A 165 5.21 -11.33 -19.66
CA ARG A 165 4.20 -11.77 -18.67
C ARG A 165 2.92 -10.91 -18.70
N PRO A 166 2.31 -10.69 -19.88
CA PRO A 166 1.22 -9.72 -20.06
C PRO A 166 -0.05 -9.99 -19.24
N ARG A 167 -0.25 -11.22 -18.73
CA ARG A 167 -1.48 -11.58 -18.00
C ARG A 167 -1.39 -11.47 -16.48
N LYS A 168 -0.21 -11.74 -15.90
CA LYS A 168 -0.08 -11.85 -14.43
C LYS A 168 -0.10 -10.49 -13.75
N TYR A 169 0.53 -9.46 -14.32
CA TYR A 169 0.61 -8.16 -13.65
C TYR A 169 -0.75 -7.47 -13.57
N ALA A 170 -1.51 -7.41 -14.67
CA ALA A 170 -2.86 -6.84 -14.69
C ALA A 170 -3.88 -7.57 -13.79
N GLU A 171 -3.68 -8.87 -13.51
CA GLU A 171 -4.48 -9.64 -12.56
C GLU A 171 -4.11 -9.34 -11.09
N ILE A 172 -2.86 -8.94 -10.83
CA ILE A 172 -2.31 -8.71 -9.48
C ILE A 172 -2.41 -7.22 -9.07
N HIS A 173 -2.15 -6.29 -9.99
CA HIS A 173 -2.40 -4.85 -9.89
C HIS A 173 -3.15 -4.40 -11.17
N PRO A 174 -4.49 -4.44 -11.17
CA PRO A 174 -5.24 -3.81 -12.23
C PRO A 174 -4.88 -2.33 -12.25
N VAL A 175 -4.67 -1.76 -13.44
CA VAL A 175 -4.51 -0.32 -13.61
C VAL A 175 -5.84 0.33 -13.26
N HIS A 176 -6.05 0.60 -11.99
CA HIS A 176 -7.14 1.42 -11.53
C HIS A 176 -6.74 2.88 -11.77
N ASP A 177 -7.72 3.70 -12.18
CA ASP A 177 -7.47 5.15 -12.24
C ASP A 177 -7.11 5.68 -10.85
N ILE A 178 -7.71 5.10 -9.80
CA ILE A 178 -7.45 5.39 -8.39
C ILE A 178 -6.24 4.58 -7.88
N GLU A 179 -5.38 5.22 -7.11
CA GLU A 179 -4.14 4.64 -6.60
C GLU A 179 -3.96 4.81 -5.09
N GLU A 180 -3.15 3.93 -4.50
CA GLU A 180 -2.70 3.93 -3.12
C GLU A 180 -1.61 4.97 -2.86
N ASP A 181 -1.59 5.58 -1.68
CA ASP A 181 -0.53 6.52 -1.28
C ASP A 181 0.80 5.84 -0.92
N MET A 182 0.84 4.50 -1.01
CA MET A 182 2.06 3.70 -0.92
C MET A 182 3.15 4.21 -1.88
N LEU A 183 2.80 4.65 -3.09
CA LEU A 183 3.78 5.18 -4.05
C LEU A 183 4.40 6.50 -3.60
N ILE A 184 3.66 7.33 -2.84
CA ILE A 184 4.19 8.55 -2.23
C ILE A 184 5.16 8.19 -1.10
N LEU A 185 4.79 7.24 -0.24
CA LEU A 185 5.67 6.79 0.85
C LEU A 185 6.97 6.15 0.31
N MET A 186 6.89 5.40 -0.80
CA MET A 186 8.06 4.86 -1.51
C MET A 186 8.97 5.97 -2.04
N GLN A 187 8.40 7.02 -2.65
CA GLN A 187 9.16 8.21 -3.06
C GLN A 187 9.82 8.90 -1.85
N GLY A 188 9.12 8.96 -0.71
CA GLY A 188 9.65 9.48 0.54
C GLY A 188 10.68 8.59 1.24
N GLY A 189 11.16 7.50 0.63
CA GLY A 189 12.22 6.63 1.17
C GLY A 189 11.74 5.44 1.99
N LEU A 190 10.42 5.20 2.09
CA LEU A 190 9.87 4.05 2.79
C LEU A 190 9.48 2.95 1.78
N ASN A 191 10.45 2.13 1.34
CA ASN A 191 10.20 1.12 0.30
C ASN A 191 9.92 -0.28 0.85
N MET A 192 8.65 -0.58 1.17
CA MET A 192 8.25 -1.96 1.54
C MET A 192 8.53 -2.98 0.44
N LEU A 193 8.43 -2.59 -0.84
CA LEU A 193 8.73 -3.51 -1.95
C LEU A 193 10.19 -3.96 -1.89
N VAL A 194 11.14 -3.04 -1.70
CA VAL A 194 12.57 -3.37 -1.56
C VAL A 194 12.81 -4.20 -0.31
N LYS A 195 12.21 -3.82 0.83
CA LYS A 195 12.32 -4.61 2.07
C LYS A 195 11.81 -6.05 1.91
N THR A 196 10.70 -6.23 1.20
CA THR A 196 10.06 -7.55 1.02
C THR A 196 10.77 -8.39 -0.04
N LEU A 197 11.20 -7.77 -1.14
CA LEU A 197 11.82 -8.45 -2.28
C LEU A 197 13.34 -8.40 -2.25
N SER A 198 13.98 -7.85 -1.25
CA SER A 198 15.43 -7.98 -1.03
C SER A 198 15.73 -8.26 0.44
N PRO A 199 15.27 -9.42 0.96
CA PRO A 199 15.50 -9.78 2.35
C PRO A 199 16.97 -10.12 2.57
N ILE A 200 17.72 -9.13 3.03
CA ILE A 200 18.97 -9.37 3.74
C ILE A 200 18.67 -9.11 5.20
N HIS A 201 18.80 -10.15 6.02
CA HIS A 201 18.66 -10.06 7.47
C HIS A 201 19.92 -9.47 8.08
N GLN A 202 20.11 -8.17 7.86
CA GLN A 202 21.05 -7.38 8.64
C GLN A 202 20.30 -6.71 9.77
N ILE A 203 20.64 -7.12 11.00
CA ILE A 203 19.97 -6.72 12.24
C ILE A 203 19.78 -5.21 12.30
N GLU A 204 20.81 -4.44 11.98
CA GLU A 204 20.76 -2.96 12.02
C GLU A 204 19.78 -2.37 11.00
N MET A 205 19.78 -2.86 9.75
CA MET A 205 18.90 -2.35 8.70
C MET A 205 17.45 -2.73 8.95
N ASP A 206 17.20 -3.94 9.48
CA ASP A 206 15.87 -4.41 9.83
C ASP A 206 15.33 -3.68 11.06
N HIS A 207 16.15 -3.48 12.09
CA HIS A 207 15.81 -2.61 13.22
C HIS A 207 15.47 -1.20 12.77
N TRP A 208 16.32 -0.60 11.91
CA TRP A 208 16.04 0.74 11.39
C TRP A 208 14.73 0.78 10.61
N PHE A 209 14.45 -0.21 9.75
CA PHE A 209 13.23 -0.24 8.94
C PHE A 209 11.97 -0.37 9.80
N TYR A 210 11.98 -1.23 10.82
CA TYR A 210 10.81 -1.49 11.66
C TYR A 210 10.65 -0.53 12.86
N ASP A 211 11.65 0.30 13.15
CA ASP A 211 11.55 1.34 14.18
C ASP A 211 10.58 2.45 13.73
N ASP A 212 9.45 2.58 14.43
CA ASP A 212 8.45 3.64 14.20
C ASP A 212 8.95 5.03 14.62
N THR A 213 9.98 5.14 15.46
CA THR A 213 10.41 6.44 15.97
C THR A 213 11.26 7.25 14.98
N ASN A 214 11.75 6.61 13.91
CA ASN A 214 12.63 7.23 12.93
C ASN A 214 11.96 7.48 11.56
N LYS A 215 10.61 7.44 11.48
CA LYS A 215 9.85 7.53 10.20
C LYS A 215 9.20 8.88 9.92
N ASP A 216 9.49 9.91 10.72
CA ASP A 216 8.85 11.22 10.57
C ASP A 216 9.09 11.82 9.17
N PHE A 217 10.30 11.66 8.61
CA PHE A 217 10.68 12.17 7.29
C PHE A 217 9.74 11.71 6.15
N ALA A 218 9.27 10.45 6.20
CA ALA A 218 8.42 9.89 5.16
C ALA A 218 7.03 10.54 5.17
N TYR A 219 6.51 10.84 6.36
CA TYR A 219 5.21 11.49 6.52
C TYR A 219 5.28 13.01 6.34
N ASP A 220 6.43 13.64 6.62
CA ASP A 220 6.70 15.04 6.24
C ASP A 220 6.71 15.21 4.73
N TYR A 221 7.42 14.33 4.01
CA TYR A 221 7.37 14.28 2.55
C TYR A 221 5.95 14.04 2.04
N HIS A 222 5.25 13.05 2.61
CA HIS A 222 3.88 12.72 2.23
C HIS A 222 2.93 13.93 2.35
N LYS A 223 3.03 14.72 3.42
CA LYS A 223 2.26 15.98 3.56
C LYS A 223 2.58 17.00 2.48
N ILE A 224 3.85 17.16 2.11
CA ILE A 224 4.26 18.09 1.04
C ILE A 224 3.67 17.63 -0.29
N PHE A 225 3.69 16.33 -0.56
CA PHE A 225 3.09 15.77 -1.77
C PHE A 225 1.58 16.05 -1.83
N LEU A 226 0.85 15.77 -0.75
CA LEU A 226 -0.59 16.05 -0.71
C LEU A 226 -0.90 17.54 -0.83
N ARG A 227 -0.11 18.42 -0.21
CA ARG A 227 -0.23 19.88 -0.37
C ARG A 227 -0.01 20.33 -1.81
N MET A 228 0.96 19.73 -2.50
CA MET A 228 1.22 19.99 -3.92
C MET A 228 -0.01 19.63 -4.77
N LEU A 229 -0.65 18.49 -4.48
CA LEU A 229 -1.89 18.11 -5.16
C LEU A 229 -3.09 19.01 -4.75
N ASP A 230 -3.17 19.40 -3.47
CA ASP A 230 -4.22 20.30 -2.95
C ASP A 230 -4.13 21.70 -3.54
N PHE A 231 -2.94 22.12 -3.94
CA PHE A 231 -2.71 23.41 -4.60
C PHE A 231 -3.45 23.48 -5.96
N VAL A 232 -3.52 22.38 -6.71
CA VAL A 232 -4.22 22.35 -8.01
C VAL A 232 -5.69 21.96 -7.92
N ASP A 233 -6.03 20.98 -7.07
CA ASP A 233 -7.42 20.62 -6.79
C ASP A 233 -7.48 20.24 -5.31
N SER A 234 -8.37 20.76 -4.48
CA SER A 234 -8.50 20.27 -3.08
C SER A 234 -9.73 19.38 -2.93
N PRO A 235 -9.74 18.33 -2.08
CA PRO A 235 -10.98 17.66 -1.71
C PRO A 235 -11.95 18.66 -1.07
N ARG A 236 -13.25 18.46 -1.28
CA ARG A 236 -14.29 19.26 -0.61
C ARG A 236 -14.49 18.82 0.84
N SER A 237 -14.27 17.53 1.12
CA SER A 237 -14.48 16.91 2.42
C SER A 237 -13.15 16.44 3.02
N HIS A 238 -12.53 15.41 2.46
CA HIS A 238 -11.33 14.77 3.00
C HIS A 238 -10.50 14.07 1.93
N TRP A 239 -9.23 13.85 2.24
CA TRP A 239 -8.39 12.90 1.51
C TRP A 239 -8.77 11.47 1.88
N LEU A 240 -8.85 10.59 0.88
CA LEU A 240 -8.98 9.15 1.06
C LEU A 240 -7.63 8.52 0.73
N LEU A 241 -7.02 7.84 1.70
CA LEU A 241 -5.69 7.26 1.61
C LEU A 241 -5.71 5.79 1.99
N LYS A 242 -4.76 5.02 1.48
CA LYS A 242 -4.60 3.60 1.77
C LYS A 242 -3.19 3.16 1.41
N ALA A 243 -2.47 2.66 2.39
CA ALA A 243 -1.19 1.97 2.19
C ALA A 243 -1.01 0.90 3.27
N PRO A 244 -0.65 -0.35 2.91
CA PRO A 244 -0.36 -1.38 3.92
C PRO A 244 0.74 -0.97 4.91
N MET A 245 1.66 -0.10 4.48
CA MET A 245 2.74 0.42 5.31
C MET A 245 2.27 1.24 6.51
N HIS A 246 1.11 1.87 6.45
CA HIS A 246 0.57 2.60 7.60
C HIS A 246 0.44 1.69 8.83
N SER A 247 0.11 0.42 8.63
CA SER A 247 -0.04 -0.58 9.70
C SER A 247 1.27 -0.85 10.45
N LEU A 248 2.42 -0.67 9.81
CA LEU A 248 3.73 -0.79 10.46
C LEU A 248 4.07 0.45 11.31
N PHE A 249 3.56 1.61 10.92
CA PHE A 249 3.99 2.92 11.47
C PHE A 249 2.81 3.75 11.99
N LEU A 250 1.85 3.08 12.65
CA LEU A 250 0.62 3.72 13.17
C LEU A 250 0.93 4.81 14.20
N GLY A 251 2.02 4.67 14.96
CA GLY A 251 2.48 5.69 15.91
C GLY A 251 2.91 6.96 15.19
N THR A 252 3.77 6.83 14.17
CA THR A 252 4.18 7.95 13.31
C THR A 252 3.02 8.58 12.59
N LEU A 253 2.16 7.76 11.97
CA LEU A 253 0.97 8.23 11.27
C LEU A 253 0.12 9.12 12.18
N ASN A 254 -0.16 8.67 13.42
CA ASN A 254 -0.97 9.42 14.37
C ASN A 254 -0.30 10.73 14.85
N ARG A 255 1.04 10.78 14.96
CA ARG A 255 1.77 12.03 15.25
C ARG A 255 1.62 13.04 14.12
N HIS A 256 1.68 12.58 12.87
CA HIS A 256 1.63 13.44 11.70
C HIS A 256 0.22 13.84 11.29
N TYR A 257 -0.75 12.95 11.48
CA TYR A 257 -2.17 13.18 11.21
C TYR A 257 -3.01 12.92 12.47
N PRO A 258 -2.95 13.80 13.48
CA PRO A 258 -3.68 13.61 14.74
C PRO A 258 -5.21 13.58 14.57
N ASN A 259 -5.71 14.12 13.46
CA ASN A 259 -7.12 14.11 13.10
C ASN A 259 -7.47 13.02 12.07
N ALA A 260 -6.55 12.10 11.75
CA ALA A 260 -6.86 11.00 10.84
C ALA A 260 -8.00 10.14 11.40
N LEU A 261 -8.86 9.70 10.49
CA LEU A 261 -9.91 8.72 10.73
C LEU A 261 -9.43 7.40 10.12
N LEU A 262 -9.24 6.38 10.95
CA LEU A 262 -8.62 5.13 10.55
C LEU A 262 -9.68 4.05 10.33
N ILE A 263 -9.66 3.43 9.16
CA ILE A 263 -10.44 2.22 8.91
C ILE A 263 -9.47 1.04 8.96
N MET A 264 -9.64 0.13 9.91
CA MET A 264 -8.78 -1.06 10.02
C MET A 264 -9.49 -2.27 9.43
N THR A 265 -8.91 -2.89 8.39
CA THR A 265 -9.49 -4.08 7.76
C THR A 265 -8.91 -5.37 8.31
N HIS A 266 -9.78 -6.34 8.57
CA HIS A 266 -9.45 -7.62 9.22
C HIS A 266 -9.99 -8.80 8.42
N ARG A 267 -9.20 -9.88 8.35
CA ARG A 267 -9.58 -11.15 7.72
C ARG A 267 -8.89 -12.31 8.43
N HIS A 268 -9.50 -13.49 8.39
CA HIS A 268 -8.89 -14.71 8.92
C HIS A 268 -7.50 -14.95 8.33
N LEU A 269 -6.51 -15.15 9.21
CA LEU A 269 -5.11 -15.29 8.83
C LEU A 269 -4.83 -16.55 8.01
N ASN A 270 -5.69 -17.57 8.15
CA ASN A 270 -5.70 -18.77 7.30
C ASN A 270 -5.86 -18.43 5.81
N GLU A 271 -6.54 -17.33 5.49
CA GLU A 271 -6.73 -16.84 4.12
C GLU A 271 -5.67 -15.80 3.73
N VAL A 272 -5.23 -14.99 4.69
CA VAL A 272 -4.30 -13.87 4.45
C VAL A 272 -2.88 -14.38 4.17
N LEU A 273 -2.33 -15.25 5.03
CA LEU A 273 -0.93 -15.67 4.94
C LEU A 273 -0.61 -16.37 3.61
N PRO A 274 -1.39 -17.38 3.16
CA PRO A 274 -1.11 -18.01 1.88
C PRO A 274 -1.25 -17.06 0.69
N SER A 275 -2.23 -16.15 0.74
CA SER A 275 -2.46 -15.17 -0.31
C SER A 275 -1.31 -14.16 -0.40
N ILE A 276 -0.77 -13.73 0.74
CA ILE A 276 0.41 -12.87 0.80
C ILE A 276 1.66 -13.60 0.26
N CYS A 277 1.89 -14.86 0.65
CA CYS A 277 3.01 -15.64 0.11
C CYS A 277 2.89 -15.78 -1.42
N SER A 278 1.71 -16.13 -1.94
CA SER A 278 1.47 -16.20 -3.38
C SER A 278 1.68 -14.85 -4.09
N LEU A 279 1.27 -13.74 -3.47
CA LEU A 279 1.48 -12.40 -4.00
C LEU A 279 2.97 -12.04 -4.07
N THR A 280 3.71 -12.29 -2.99
CA THR A 280 5.15 -12.04 -2.90
C THR A 280 5.92 -12.89 -3.90
N LEU A 281 5.54 -14.15 -4.12
CA LEU A 281 6.13 -14.98 -5.17
C LEU A 281 5.82 -14.46 -6.57
N GLY A 282 4.59 -13.99 -6.79
CA GLY A 282 4.19 -13.34 -8.04
C GLY A 282 5.12 -12.19 -8.40
N TYR A 283 5.30 -11.23 -7.48
CA TYR A 283 6.23 -10.12 -7.69
C TYR A 283 7.69 -10.55 -7.72
N GLY A 284 8.10 -11.39 -6.76
CA GLY A 284 9.47 -11.86 -6.63
C GLY A 284 9.96 -12.58 -7.88
N SER A 285 9.07 -13.21 -8.65
CA SER A 285 9.44 -13.89 -9.89
C SER A 285 9.94 -12.97 -11.02
N ASP A 286 9.77 -11.65 -10.91
CA ASP A 286 10.41 -10.67 -11.82
C ASP A 286 11.87 -10.38 -11.42
N TYR A 287 12.25 -10.71 -10.18
CA TYR A 287 13.55 -10.35 -9.60
C TYR A 287 14.44 -11.55 -9.29
N TYR A 288 13.83 -12.71 -9.03
CA TYR A 288 14.46 -13.97 -8.63
C TYR A 288 14.18 -15.08 -9.63
N ASP A 289 15.08 -16.07 -9.68
CA ASP A 289 14.73 -17.39 -10.22
C ASP A 289 13.91 -18.16 -9.17
N VAL A 290 12.58 -18.07 -9.28
CA VAL A 290 11.64 -18.76 -8.39
C VAL A 290 11.47 -20.25 -8.70
N SER A 291 12.14 -20.76 -9.73
CA SER A 291 12.22 -22.22 -9.96
C SER A 291 13.20 -22.89 -8.98
N ASP A 292 14.14 -22.10 -8.44
CA ASP A 292 14.99 -22.51 -7.31
C ASP A 292 14.16 -22.56 -6.01
N PRO A 293 14.05 -23.75 -5.36
CA PRO A 293 13.34 -23.90 -4.09
C PRO A 293 13.85 -22.97 -2.98
N GLU A 294 15.14 -22.64 -2.96
CA GLU A 294 15.72 -21.80 -1.90
C GLU A 294 15.23 -20.34 -2.01
N ASN A 295 15.19 -19.80 -3.23
CA ASN A 295 14.65 -18.46 -3.49
C ASN A 295 13.17 -18.39 -3.13
N ARG A 296 12.41 -19.43 -3.49
CA ARG A 296 10.99 -19.54 -3.14
C ARG A 296 10.77 -19.51 -1.62
N ILE A 297 11.46 -20.37 -0.88
CA ILE A 297 11.37 -20.43 0.60
C ILE A 297 11.76 -19.08 1.22
N THR A 298 12.79 -18.42 0.68
CA THR A 298 13.25 -17.11 1.16
C THR A 298 12.14 -16.06 1.05
N LEU A 299 11.48 -15.97 -0.11
CA LEU A 299 10.40 -15.02 -0.36
C LEU A 299 9.14 -15.33 0.48
N GLU A 300 8.77 -16.61 0.59
CA GLU A 300 7.64 -17.03 1.43
C GLU A 300 7.87 -16.69 2.91
N THR A 301 9.07 -16.98 3.42
CA THR A 301 9.47 -16.68 4.81
C THR A 301 9.42 -15.17 5.08
N GLN A 302 10.00 -14.36 4.20
CA GLN A 302 9.96 -12.91 4.35
C GLN A 302 8.53 -12.36 4.31
N ALA A 303 7.66 -12.93 3.47
CA ALA A 303 6.26 -12.53 3.40
C ALA A 303 5.52 -12.78 4.72
N ILE A 304 5.74 -13.94 5.35
CA ILE A 304 5.18 -14.29 6.66
C ILE A 304 5.72 -13.35 7.74
N GLN A 305 7.05 -13.18 7.83
CA GLN A 305 7.69 -12.31 8.83
C GLN A 305 7.25 -10.85 8.73
N SER A 306 7.15 -10.30 7.51
CA SER A 306 6.63 -8.94 7.32
C SER A 306 5.18 -8.81 7.79
N THR A 307 4.36 -9.85 7.56
CA THR A 307 2.95 -9.87 8.00
C THR A 307 2.85 -9.98 9.52
N GLU A 308 3.68 -10.79 10.16
CA GLU A 308 3.83 -10.86 11.61
C GLU A 308 4.11 -9.50 12.21
N HIS A 309 5.09 -8.78 11.66
CA HIS A 309 5.44 -7.47 12.19
C HIS A 309 4.28 -6.47 12.08
N MET A 310 3.48 -6.53 11.01
CA MET A 310 2.26 -5.73 10.90
C MET A 310 1.23 -6.11 11.96
N ILE A 311 1.01 -7.40 12.19
CA ILE A 311 0.08 -7.89 13.21
C ILE A 311 0.50 -7.36 14.58
N ASP A 312 1.78 -7.48 14.92
CA ASP A 312 2.33 -7.01 16.20
C ASP A 312 2.16 -5.49 16.34
N CYS A 313 2.46 -4.71 15.30
CA CYS A 313 2.25 -3.25 15.31
C CYS A 313 0.77 -2.89 15.50
N ILE A 314 -0.16 -3.57 14.82
CA ILE A 314 -1.61 -3.33 14.96
C ILE A 314 -2.07 -3.66 16.38
N VAL A 315 -1.72 -4.84 16.91
CA VAL A 315 -2.09 -5.26 18.27
C VAL A 315 -1.50 -4.32 19.31
N LYS A 316 -0.21 -3.96 19.19
CA LYS A 316 0.47 -3.02 20.10
C LYS A 316 -0.18 -1.64 20.06
N PHE A 317 -0.51 -1.13 18.88
CA PHE A 317 -1.19 0.15 18.73
C PHE A 317 -2.55 0.14 19.41
N ARG A 318 -3.33 -0.93 19.21
CA ARG A 318 -4.67 -1.08 19.79
C ARG A 318 -4.66 -1.30 21.31
N ARG A 319 -3.64 -1.96 21.85
CA ARG A 319 -3.45 -2.15 23.30
C ARG A 319 -2.90 -0.92 24.02
N SER A 320 -2.35 0.05 23.31
CA SER A 320 -1.75 1.20 23.98
C SER A 320 -2.83 2.00 24.74
N ASP A 321 -2.67 2.16 26.06
CA ASP A 321 -3.65 2.84 26.92
C ASP A 321 -3.66 4.36 26.71
N ARG A 322 -2.55 4.91 26.24
CA ARG A 322 -2.32 6.35 26.11
C ARG A 322 -3.28 6.91 25.05
N HIS A 323 -4.42 7.51 25.42
CA HIS A 323 -5.50 7.98 24.51
C HIS A 323 -6.44 6.89 23.97
N ALA A 324 -6.67 5.78 24.68
CA ALA A 324 -7.56 4.70 24.23
C ALA A 324 -8.99 5.19 23.89
N GLU A 325 -9.59 6.01 24.75
CA GLU A 325 -10.94 6.57 24.53
C GLU A 325 -10.98 7.54 23.33
N GLU A 326 -10.03 8.49 23.26
CA GLU A 326 -9.93 9.45 22.15
C GLU A 326 -9.67 8.77 20.80
N ARG A 327 -8.93 7.65 20.79
CA ARG A 327 -8.69 6.85 19.59
C ARG A 327 -9.88 5.99 19.20
N SER A 328 -10.67 5.49 20.15
CA SER A 328 -11.77 4.57 19.84
C SER A 328 -12.81 5.19 18.92
N HIS A 329 -13.01 6.51 18.97
CA HIS A 329 -13.92 7.22 18.05
C HIS A 329 -13.28 7.59 16.70
N LYS A 330 -11.98 7.37 16.54
CA LYS A 330 -11.22 7.64 15.32
C LYS A 330 -10.83 6.35 14.59
N ILE A 331 -11.27 5.18 15.05
CA ILE A 331 -10.96 3.90 14.42
C ILE A 331 -12.25 3.11 14.20
N PHE A 332 -12.44 2.63 12.98
CA PHE A 332 -13.53 1.71 12.61
C PHE A 332 -12.95 0.39 12.09
N ASP A 333 -13.29 -0.71 12.75
CA ASP A 333 -12.82 -2.05 12.38
C ASP A 333 -13.78 -2.70 11.36
N VAL A 334 -13.25 -3.16 10.22
CA VAL A 334 -14.01 -3.78 9.14
C VAL A 334 -13.62 -5.24 9.00
N ASN A 335 -14.57 -6.14 9.24
CA ASN A 335 -14.41 -7.56 8.96
C ASN A 335 -14.65 -7.85 7.46
N TYR A 336 -13.74 -8.61 6.85
CA TYR A 336 -13.79 -8.99 5.44
C TYR A 336 -15.12 -9.66 5.03
N GLU A 337 -15.64 -10.60 5.82
CA GLU A 337 -16.86 -11.34 5.47
C GLU A 337 -18.07 -10.40 5.46
N ASN A 338 -18.15 -9.48 6.42
CA ASN A 338 -19.19 -8.46 6.47
C ASN A 338 -19.10 -7.51 5.26
N LEU A 339 -17.88 -7.06 4.91
CA LEU A 339 -17.64 -6.21 3.75
C LEU A 339 -18.04 -6.89 2.43
N MET A 340 -17.71 -8.17 2.27
CA MET A 340 -18.06 -8.92 1.07
C MET A 340 -19.58 -9.14 0.97
N ARG A 341 -20.25 -9.40 2.09
CA ARG A 341 -21.69 -9.65 2.15
C ARG A 341 -22.52 -8.38 1.92
N GLN A 342 -22.14 -7.25 2.52
CA GLN A 342 -22.93 -6.02 2.53
C GLN A 342 -22.05 -4.76 2.36
N PRO A 343 -21.40 -4.58 1.21
CA PRO A 343 -20.39 -3.52 1.03
C PRO A 343 -20.93 -2.11 1.26
N ILE A 344 -22.11 -1.77 0.72
CA ILE A 344 -22.71 -0.43 0.88
C ILE A 344 -23.12 -0.16 2.33
N VAL A 345 -23.59 -1.19 3.05
CA VAL A 345 -23.98 -1.06 4.46
C VAL A 345 -22.75 -0.71 5.30
N ILE A 346 -21.64 -1.43 5.11
CA ILE A 346 -20.38 -1.15 5.80
C ILE A 346 -19.87 0.27 5.51
N VAL A 347 -19.94 0.72 4.26
CA VAL A 347 -19.54 2.10 3.91
C VAL A 347 -20.44 3.13 4.61
N ARG A 348 -21.75 2.86 4.72
CA ARG A 348 -22.68 3.73 5.46
C ARG A 348 -22.37 3.78 6.95
N GLU A 349 -22.06 2.64 7.57
CA GLU A 349 -21.68 2.57 8.98
C GLU A 349 -20.37 3.35 9.26
N ILE A 350 -19.38 3.24 8.38
CA ILE A 350 -18.14 4.03 8.44
C ILE A 350 -18.46 5.53 8.43
N TYR A 351 -19.30 5.98 7.50
CA TYR A 351 -19.67 7.39 7.39
C TYR A 351 -20.43 7.89 8.64
N GLN A 352 -21.35 7.08 9.17
CA GLN A 352 -22.09 7.40 10.39
C GLN A 352 -21.17 7.48 11.60
N HIS A 353 -20.27 6.51 11.76
CA HIS A 353 -19.32 6.47 12.87
C HIS A 353 -18.41 7.70 12.90
N PHE A 354 -17.92 8.14 11.73
CA PHE A 354 -17.07 9.32 11.62
C PHE A 354 -17.82 10.65 11.44
N GLY A 355 -19.15 10.63 11.41
CA GLY A 355 -19.98 11.82 11.18
C GLY A 355 -19.70 12.49 9.83
N LEU A 356 -19.46 11.71 8.78
CA LEU A 356 -19.28 12.17 7.40
C LEU A 356 -20.63 12.28 6.70
N ASN A 357 -20.73 13.25 5.79
CA ASN A 357 -21.97 13.49 5.05
C ASN A 357 -22.19 12.40 3.99
N TRP A 358 -23.38 11.80 3.99
CA TRP A 358 -23.82 10.84 2.98
C TRP A 358 -24.72 11.53 1.96
N SER A 359 -24.45 11.36 0.66
CA SER A 359 -25.28 11.88 -0.42
C SER A 359 -25.89 10.77 -1.27
N ASP A 360 -27.04 11.04 -1.88
CA ASP A 360 -27.69 10.10 -2.82
C ASP A 360 -26.81 9.83 -4.06
N GLU A 361 -26.04 10.83 -4.50
CA GLU A 361 -25.06 10.70 -5.58
C GLU A 361 -23.95 9.71 -5.20
N PHE A 362 -23.42 9.78 -3.98
CA PHE A 362 -22.39 8.86 -3.50
C PHE A 362 -22.89 7.41 -3.51
N GLU A 363 -24.09 7.17 -2.99
CA GLU A 363 -24.70 5.84 -2.99
C GLU A 363 -24.94 5.31 -4.41
N THR A 364 -25.45 6.16 -5.31
CA THR A 364 -25.66 5.81 -6.72
C THR A 364 -24.35 5.45 -7.41
N ASN A 365 -23.28 6.22 -7.17
CA ASN A 365 -21.96 5.95 -7.73
C ASN A 365 -21.41 4.60 -7.26
N MET A 366 -21.55 4.26 -5.97
CA MET A 366 -21.14 2.96 -5.45
C MET A 366 -21.93 1.79 -6.05
N GLN A 367 -23.25 1.94 -6.18
CA GLN A 367 -24.10 0.92 -6.81
C GLN A 367 -23.71 0.68 -8.27
N ASN A 368 -23.40 1.74 -9.01
CA ASN A 368 -22.93 1.64 -10.39
C ASN A 368 -21.56 0.95 -10.46
N TRP A 369 -20.62 1.36 -9.62
CA TRP A 369 -19.29 0.77 -9.56
C TRP A 369 -19.36 -0.74 -9.27
N LEU A 370 -20.19 -1.18 -8.31
CA LEU A 370 -20.37 -2.60 -7.99
C LEU A 370 -20.97 -3.40 -9.16
N ARG A 371 -21.87 -2.78 -9.94
CA ARG A 371 -22.47 -3.41 -11.13
C ARG A 371 -21.44 -3.63 -12.23
N GLU A 372 -20.51 -2.69 -12.40
CA GLU A 372 -19.44 -2.76 -13.40
C GLU A 372 -18.26 -3.65 -12.96
N ASN A 373 -18.09 -3.82 -11.64
CA ASN A 373 -17.00 -4.55 -11.01
C ASN A 373 -17.51 -5.71 -10.14
N PRO A 374 -18.22 -6.71 -10.71
CA PRO A 374 -18.72 -7.84 -9.94
C PRO A 374 -17.56 -8.60 -9.26
N GLN A 375 -17.79 -8.95 -8.01
CA GLN A 375 -16.84 -9.72 -7.19
C GLN A 375 -16.49 -11.06 -7.87
N GLY A 376 -15.25 -11.52 -7.69
CA GLY A 376 -14.79 -12.80 -8.23
C GLY A 376 -14.21 -12.76 -9.64
N LYS A 377 -14.16 -11.59 -10.31
CA LYS A 377 -13.43 -11.40 -11.60
C LYS A 377 -11.96 -11.84 -11.54
N GLN A 378 -11.34 -11.82 -10.36
CA GLN A 378 -9.93 -12.20 -10.13
C GLN A 378 -9.73 -13.67 -9.72
N GLY A 379 -10.79 -14.50 -9.77
CA GLY A 379 -10.72 -15.90 -9.37
C GLY A 379 -10.69 -16.12 -7.86
N ARG A 380 -11.24 -17.25 -7.40
CA ARG A 380 -11.01 -17.73 -6.03
C ARG A 380 -9.74 -18.54 -6.03
N HIS A 381 -8.66 -17.99 -5.49
CA HIS A 381 -7.48 -18.77 -5.19
C HIS A 381 -7.73 -19.58 -3.92
N THR A 382 -7.99 -20.88 -4.07
CA THR A 382 -7.93 -21.82 -2.95
C THR A 382 -6.47 -22.09 -2.65
N TYR A 383 -5.97 -21.49 -1.57
CA TYR A 383 -4.63 -21.78 -1.08
C TYR A 383 -4.68 -22.89 -0.04
N ASN A 384 -3.66 -23.73 -0.01
CA ASN A 384 -3.51 -24.74 1.05
C ASN A 384 -2.36 -24.30 1.97
N LEU A 385 -2.63 -24.15 3.27
CA LEU A 385 -1.63 -23.75 4.28
C LEU A 385 -0.38 -24.64 4.25
N SER A 386 -0.55 -25.94 3.92
CA SER A 386 0.55 -26.89 3.84
C SER A 386 1.58 -26.55 2.77
N GLN A 387 1.21 -25.79 1.73
CA GLN A 387 2.14 -25.31 0.70
C GLN A 387 3.19 -24.35 1.25
N PHE A 388 2.94 -23.76 2.42
CA PHE A 388 3.79 -22.78 3.09
C PHE A 388 4.30 -23.31 4.45
N ASN A 389 4.18 -24.62 4.71
CA ASN A 389 4.51 -25.26 5.98
C ASN A 389 3.80 -24.63 7.19
N LEU A 390 2.54 -24.20 7.01
CA LEU A 390 1.69 -23.66 8.08
C LEU A 390 0.52 -24.62 8.37
N THR A 391 0.08 -24.65 9.63
CA THR A 391 -1.17 -25.29 10.05
C THR A 391 -2.15 -24.26 10.62
N ALA A 392 -3.44 -24.60 10.66
CA ALA A 392 -4.43 -23.71 11.26
C ALA A 392 -4.20 -23.56 12.78
N GLU A 393 -3.72 -24.62 13.42
CA GLU A 393 -3.35 -24.67 14.83
C GLU A 393 -2.17 -23.74 15.13
N ASP A 394 -1.14 -23.76 14.29
CA ASP A 394 0.02 -22.85 14.42
C ASP A 394 -0.43 -21.38 14.33
N ILE A 395 -1.30 -21.07 13.38
CA ILE A 395 -1.85 -19.71 13.19
C ILE A 395 -2.70 -19.31 14.40
N ALA A 396 -3.60 -20.17 14.85
CA ALA A 396 -4.47 -19.90 16.00
C ALA A 396 -3.65 -19.62 17.27
N MET A 397 -2.59 -20.39 17.50
CA MET A 397 -1.71 -20.22 18.65
C MET A 397 -0.82 -18.99 18.53
N ARG A 398 -0.18 -18.78 17.36
CA ARG A 398 0.80 -17.70 17.15
C ARG A 398 0.17 -16.31 17.13
N TYR A 399 -1.07 -16.20 16.64
CA TYR A 399 -1.77 -14.92 16.46
C TYR A 399 -3.03 -14.79 17.31
N ALA A 400 -3.09 -15.52 18.43
CA ALA A 400 -4.24 -15.55 19.32
C ALA A 400 -4.72 -14.14 19.71
N ASP A 401 -3.79 -13.22 20.00
CA ASP A 401 -4.10 -11.85 20.38
C ASP A 401 -4.86 -11.09 19.29
N TYR A 402 -4.42 -11.18 18.03
CA TYR A 402 -5.09 -10.55 16.89
C TYR A 402 -6.45 -11.18 16.62
N ILE A 403 -6.50 -12.52 16.64
CA ILE A 403 -7.74 -13.29 16.38
C ILE A 403 -8.79 -12.96 17.44
N ASN A 404 -8.43 -13.00 18.72
CA ASN A 404 -9.33 -12.70 19.82
C ASN A 404 -9.84 -11.26 19.77
N MET A 405 -8.99 -10.31 19.37
CA MET A 405 -9.36 -8.90 19.33
C MET A 405 -10.29 -8.54 18.16
N PHE A 406 -10.11 -9.14 16.98
CA PHE A 406 -10.80 -8.68 15.77
C PHE A 406 -11.68 -9.72 15.07
N LEU A 407 -11.53 -11.01 15.39
CA LEU A 407 -12.15 -12.11 14.63
C LEU A 407 -12.98 -13.08 15.48
N ALA A 408 -12.98 -12.94 16.80
CA ALA A 408 -13.71 -13.85 17.71
C ALA A 408 -15.24 -13.81 17.60
N SER A 409 -15.82 -12.75 17.04
CA SER A 409 -17.27 -12.55 16.99
C SER A 409 -18.01 -13.32 15.88
N ALA A 410 -17.30 -14.03 14.99
CA ALA A 410 -17.93 -14.80 13.92
C ALA A 410 -18.44 -16.18 14.39
N THR A 411 -17.84 -16.78 15.42
CA THR A 411 -18.18 -18.13 15.87
C THR A 411 -19.29 -18.17 16.92
N GLU A 412 -19.45 -17.14 17.76
CA GLU A 412 -20.52 -17.12 18.77
C GLU A 412 -21.90 -16.88 18.15
N SER A 413 -21.99 -16.09 17.08
CA SER A 413 -23.27 -15.83 16.41
C SER A 413 -23.76 -17.03 15.59
N GLU A 414 -22.87 -17.83 15.01
CA GLU A 414 -23.21 -19.11 14.38
C GLU A 414 -23.62 -20.17 15.40
N HIS A 415 -22.92 -20.29 16.55
CA HIS A 415 -23.32 -21.23 17.60
C HIS A 415 -24.60 -20.85 18.35
N VAL A 416 -24.90 -19.55 18.49
CA VAL A 416 -26.18 -19.09 19.03
C VAL A 416 -27.31 -19.31 18.02
N ALA A 417 -27.08 -19.11 16.73
CA ALA A 417 -28.05 -19.41 15.67
C ALA A 417 -28.32 -20.91 15.54
N GLU A 418 -27.28 -21.76 15.59
CA GLU A 418 -27.43 -23.22 15.58
C GLU A 418 -28.14 -23.74 16.83
N LYS A 419 -27.83 -23.21 18.02
CA LYS A 419 -28.57 -23.53 19.26
C LYS A 419 -30.02 -23.07 19.20
N ALA A 420 -30.30 -21.90 18.61
CA ALA A 420 -31.68 -21.41 18.45
C ALA A 420 -32.48 -22.29 17.48
N ILE A 421 -31.88 -22.72 16.37
CA ILE A 421 -32.50 -23.65 15.41
C ILE A 421 -32.72 -25.03 16.04
N TYR A 422 -31.73 -25.55 16.77
CA TYR A 422 -31.84 -26.84 17.47
C TYR A 422 -32.94 -26.83 18.56
N ASN A 423 -33.04 -25.75 19.34
CA ASN A 423 -34.07 -25.61 20.36
C ASN A 423 -35.48 -25.40 19.78
N THR A 424 -35.59 -24.77 18.60
CA THR A 424 -36.89 -24.59 17.90
C THR A 424 -37.39 -25.92 17.30
N LEU A 425 -36.47 -26.81 16.91
CA LEU A 425 -36.80 -28.14 16.40
C LEU A 425 -37.15 -29.15 17.51
N GLN A 426 -36.62 -28.96 18.73
CA GLN A 426 -36.97 -29.82 19.89
C GLN A 426 -38.29 -29.43 20.58
N ASN A 427 -38.72 -28.16 20.48
CA ASN A 427 -39.98 -27.70 21.07
C ASN A 427 -41.23 -27.93 20.18
N ASN A 428 -41.05 -28.48 18.98
CA ASN A 428 -42.12 -28.77 18.02
C ASN A 428 -42.38 -30.28 17.81
N ASN A 429 -41.90 -31.14 18.73
CA ASN A 429 -42.20 -32.58 18.75
C ASN A 429 -42.90 -32.99 20.04
#